data_AF-A0A833EAR1-F1
#
_entry.id   AF-A0A833EAR1-F1
#
_cell.length_a   1.000
_cell.length_b   1.000
_cell.length_c   1.000
_cell.angle_alpha   90.00
_cell.angle_beta   90.00
_cell.angle_gamma   90.00
#
_symmetry.space_group_name_H-M   'P 1'
#
loop_
_entity.id
_entity.type
_entity.pdbx_description
1 polymer ?
#
loop_
_entity_poly.entity_id
_entity_poly.type
_entity_poly.pdbx_seq_one_letter_code
_entity_poly.pdbx_strand_id
1 'polypeptide(L)'
;MEPLKLMGLAPIVHGSIARGDVHSGSDIDVFIPSIVPSYMIEVGLERAGLRISHKLVVQATPQSTPKAYIVLDAEEKRIVSFPLAKLSKKEYEFYYFGGALDYDGIVSGKRVPGVNKKLVLIEPLPDGHRESPVIGREAEVAKIVGVSIDTVLERVRVLTRRDEHGRTGVFVKYELEPWDSIEDAVRRIARENPIFRRALIAKGSPLV
;
A
#
# COMPACT_ATOMS: atom_id res chain seq x y z
N MET A 1 8.01 -6.34 9.97
CA MET A 1 8.63 -6.70 8.67
C MET A 1 9.51 -7.94 8.78
N GLU A 2 10.41 -8.02 9.78
CA GLU A 2 11.30 -9.17 9.99
C GLU A 2 10.65 -10.56 9.84
N PRO A 3 9.54 -10.89 10.54
CA PRO A 3 8.92 -12.22 10.40
C PRO A 3 8.44 -12.49 8.97
N LEU A 4 8.00 -11.47 8.23
CA LEU A 4 7.59 -11.61 6.84
C LEU A 4 8.80 -11.88 5.94
N LYS A 5 9.93 -11.21 6.18
CA LYS A 5 11.19 -11.48 5.47
C LYS A 5 11.68 -12.90 5.70
N LEU A 6 11.59 -13.41 6.94
CA LEU A 6 11.93 -14.80 7.27
C LEU A 6 11.04 -15.83 6.57
N MET A 7 9.80 -15.45 6.21
CA MET A 7 8.91 -16.26 5.35
C MET A 7 9.28 -16.18 3.85
N GLY A 8 10.38 -15.52 3.48
CA GLY A 8 10.81 -15.34 2.09
C GLY A 8 10.04 -14.26 1.33
N LEU A 9 9.29 -13.40 2.04
CA LEU A 9 8.57 -12.28 1.44
C LEU A 9 9.48 -11.05 1.32
N ALA A 10 9.13 -10.13 0.43
CA ALA A 10 9.83 -8.86 0.24
C ALA A 10 8.98 -7.67 0.76
N PRO A 11 8.74 -7.54 2.08
CA PRO A 11 7.94 -6.45 2.60
C PRO A 11 8.66 -5.12 2.41
N ILE A 12 7.87 -4.09 2.11
CA ILE A 12 8.29 -2.68 2.15
C ILE A 12 7.37 -1.92 3.10
N VAL A 13 7.89 -0.88 3.75
CA VAL A 13 7.06 0.18 4.33
C VAL A 13 6.99 1.33 3.34
N HIS A 14 5.98 2.18 3.48
CA HIS A 14 5.88 3.39 2.69
C HIS A 14 5.37 4.56 3.52
N GLY A 15 5.43 5.76 2.97
CA GLY A 15 4.91 6.95 3.62
C GLY A 15 5.86 7.48 4.70
N SER A 16 5.29 7.98 5.81
CA SER A 16 6.06 8.67 6.86
C SER A 16 7.14 7.79 7.48
N ILE A 17 6.92 6.47 7.58
CA ILE A 17 7.94 5.55 8.11
C ILE A 17 9.18 5.49 7.21
N ALA A 18 8.98 5.43 5.89
CA ALA A 18 10.09 5.38 4.93
C ALA A 18 10.83 6.72 4.83
N ARG A 19 10.11 7.83 4.96
CA ARG A 19 10.66 9.19 4.84
C ARG A 19 11.25 9.72 6.15
N GLY A 20 10.73 9.28 7.30
CA GLY A 20 11.20 9.66 8.63
C GLY A 20 10.40 10.79 9.30
N ASP A 21 9.39 11.35 8.65
CA ASP A 21 8.46 12.35 9.21
C ASP A 21 7.34 11.70 10.04
N VAL A 22 7.70 10.78 10.95
CA VAL A 22 6.76 10.05 11.82
C VAL A 22 6.33 10.87 13.04
N HIS A 23 5.08 10.70 13.47
CA HIS A 23 4.53 11.25 14.71
C HIS A 23 3.70 10.20 15.46
N SER A 24 3.25 10.49 16.68
CA SER A 24 2.52 9.54 17.55
C SER A 24 1.21 8.99 16.97
N GLY A 25 0.65 9.66 15.96
CA GLY A 25 -0.55 9.25 15.24
C GLY A 25 -0.28 8.66 13.86
N SER A 26 0.98 8.35 13.52
CA SER A 26 1.33 7.74 12.24
C SER A 26 0.92 6.27 12.19
N ASP A 27 0.34 5.88 11.06
CA ASP A 27 0.00 4.49 10.75
C ASP A 27 1.25 3.69 10.34
N ILE A 28 1.23 2.39 10.60
CA ILE A 28 2.23 1.42 10.16
C ILE A 28 1.65 0.57 9.03
N ASP A 29 1.93 1.01 7.80
CA ASP A 29 1.58 0.30 6.58
C ASP A 29 2.79 -0.51 6.06
N VAL A 30 2.65 -1.83 6.05
CA VAL A 30 3.56 -2.75 5.37
C VAL A 30 2.88 -3.25 4.11
N PHE A 31 3.58 -3.18 2.99
CA PHE A 31 3.13 -3.68 1.70
C PHE A 31 4.04 -4.81 1.22
N ILE A 32 3.46 -5.87 0.67
CA ILE A 32 4.20 -6.91 -0.04
C ILE A 32 3.91 -6.71 -1.54
N PRO A 33 4.89 -6.24 -2.33
CA PRO A 33 4.69 -5.81 -3.71
C PRO A 33 4.66 -6.99 -4.70
N SER A 34 4.09 -8.11 -4.29
CA SER A 34 3.98 -9.33 -5.07
C SER A 34 2.70 -10.09 -4.69
N ILE A 35 2.16 -10.84 -5.64
CA ILE A 35 1.07 -11.76 -5.35
C ILE A 35 1.64 -12.93 -4.57
N VAL A 36 1.12 -13.16 -3.36
CA VAL A 36 1.59 -14.22 -2.46
C VAL A 36 0.40 -14.95 -1.87
N PRO A 37 0.52 -16.25 -1.53
CA PRO A 37 -0.47 -16.94 -0.72
C PRO A 37 -0.64 -16.25 0.62
N SER A 38 -1.89 -16.02 1.04
CA SER A 38 -2.21 -15.30 2.27
C SER A 38 -1.59 -15.94 3.52
N TYR A 39 -1.61 -17.27 3.58
CA TYR A 39 -1.12 -18.05 4.72
C TYR A 39 0.35 -17.77 5.06
N MET A 40 1.19 -17.40 4.08
CA MET A 40 2.59 -17.07 4.34
C MET A 40 2.72 -15.83 5.24
N ILE A 41 1.84 -14.86 5.04
CA ILE A 41 1.78 -13.64 5.83
C ILE A 41 1.18 -13.96 7.20
N GLU A 42 0.05 -14.67 7.22
CA GLU A 42 -0.67 -15.02 8.45
C GLU A 42 0.23 -15.82 9.41
N VAL A 43 0.88 -16.89 8.93
CA VAL A 43 1.81 -17.71 9.72
C VAL A 43 3.03 -16.90 10.18
N GLY A 44 3.57 -16.02 9.32
CA GLY A 44 4.70 -15.17 9.70
C GLY A 44 4.35 -14.24 10.86
N LEU A 45 3.17 -13.61 10.82
CA LEU A 45 2.67 -12.74 11.88
C LEU A 45 2.39 -13.52 13.17
N GLU A 46 1.71 -14.66 13.07
CA GLU A 46 1.37 -15.50 14.22
C GLU A 46 2.63 -16.00 14.94
N ARG A 47 3.65 -16.46 14.21
CA ARG A 47 4.95 -16.88 14.78
C ARG A 47 5.67 -15.78 15.54
N ALA A 48 5.42 -14.52 15.17
CA ALA A 48 5.94 -13.35 15.89
C ALA A 48 5.05 -12.91 17.06
N GLY A 49 3.99 -13.66 17.38
CA GLY A 49 3.03 -13.32 18.43
C GLY A 49 2.11 -12.15 18.06
N LEU A 50 2.07 -11.74 16.79
CA LEU A 50 1.21 -10.66 16.31
C LEU A 50 -0.19 -11.21 16.01
N ARG A 51 -1.18 -10.75 16.76
CA ARG A 51 -2.58 -11.15 16.59
C ARG A 51 -3.19 -10.41 15.42
N ILE A 52 -3.86 -11.15 14.54
CA ILE A 52 -4.70 -10.58 13.48
C ILE A 52 -6.02 -10.17 14.11
N SER A 53 -6.41 -8.92 13.88
CA SER A 53 -7.70 -8.34 14.29
C SER A 53 -8.79 -8.81 13.33
N HIS A 54 -8.63 -8.49 12.04
CA HIS A 54 -9.53 -8.88 10.97
C HIS A 54 -8.81 -8.78 9.61
N LYS A 55 -9.46 -9.29 8.56
CA LYS A 55 -8.95 -9.29 7.19
C LYS A 55 -9.94 -8.58 6.27
N LEU A 56 -9.43 -7.84 5.28
CA LEU A 56 -10.24 -7.13 4.31
C LEU A 56 -9.80 -7.47 2.87
N VAL A 57 -10.75 -7.53 1.96
CA VAL A 57 -10.51 -7.43 0.51
C VAL A 57 -11.03 -6.08 0.04
N VAL A 58 -10.14 -5.29 -0.57
CA VAL A 58 -10.45 -3.92 -0.98
C VAL A 58 -10.11 -3.71 -2.45
N GLN A 59 -11.05 -3.09 -3.17
CA GLN A 59 -10.86 -2.54 -4.50
C GLN A 59 -11.30 -1.08 -4.50
N ALA A 60 -10.36 -0.15 -4.67
CA ALA A 60 -10.64 1.28 -4.55
C ALA A 60 -11.57 1.79 -5.66
N THR A 61 -11.32 1.38 -6.89
CA THR A 61 -12.12 1.70 -8.10
C THR A 61 -12.30 0.44 -8.96
N PRO A 62 -13.31 0.39 -9.84
CA PRO A 62 -13.51 -0.74 -10.76
C PRO A 62 -12.28 -1.20 -11.56
N GLN A 63 -11.35 -0.27 -11.84
CA GLN A 63 -10.14 -0.52 -12.62
C GLN A 63 -8.90 -0.81 -11.75
N SER A 64 -8.94 -0.44 -10.47
CA SER A 64 -7.83 -0.67 -9.55
C SER A 64 -7.63 -2.15 -9.29
N THR A 65 -6.39 -2.53 -9.03
CA THR A 65 -6.00 -3.88 -8.61
C THR A 65 -6.56 -4.14 -7.21
N PRO A 66 -7.41 -5.16 -7.03
CA PRO A 66 -7.83 -5.61 -5.71
C PRO A 66 -6.63 -5.97 -4.83
N LYS A 67 -6.72 -5.64 -3.56
CA LYS A 67 -5.70 -5.93 -2.55
C LYS A 67 -6.35 -6.58 -1.34
N ALA A 68 -5.60 -7.44 -0.68
CA ALA A 68 -5.95 -7.93 0.63
C ALA A 68 -5.20 -7.11 1.70
N TYR A 69 -5.86 -6.94 2.84
CA TYR A 69 -5.35 -6.24 4.01
C TYR A 69 -5.53 -7.15 5.22
N ILE A 70 -4.45 -7.35 5.97
CA ILE A 70 -4.42 -8.06 7.24
C ILE A 70 -4.16 -7.00 8.29
N VAL A 71 -5.16 -6.77 9.14
CA VAL A 71 -5.15 -5.70 10.15
C VAL A 71 -4.76 -6.30 11.50
N LEU A 72 -3.86 -5.64 12.23
CA LEU A 72 -3.30 -6.16 13.50
C LEU A 72 -3.87 -5.49 14.75
N ASP A 73 -4.69 -4.45 14.59
CA ASP A 73 -5.34 -3.74 15.69
C ASP A 73 -6.77 -3.29 15.32
N ALA A 74 -7.54 -2.86 16.31
CA ALA A 74 -8.93 -2.43 16.10
C ALA A 74 -9.05 -1.04 15.45
N GLU A 75 -7.98 -0.23 15.50
CA GLU A 75 -7.97 1.14 14.96
C GLU A 75 -7.51 1.18 13.49
N GLU A 76 -7.26 0.03 12.86
CA GLU A 76 -6.69 -0.11 11.52
C GLU A 76 -5.34 0.64 11.36
N LYS A 77 -4.54 0.77 12.44
CA LYS A 77 -3.26 1.52 12.40
C LYS A 77 -2.05 0.68 12.01
N ARG A 78 -2.15 -0.64 12.05
CA ARG A 78 -1.07 -1.56 11.71
C ARG A 78 -1.60 -2.56 10.70
N ILE A 79 -1.13 -2.42 9.47
CA ILE A 79 -1.67 -3.12 8.32
C ILE A 79 -0.55 -3.80 7.56
N VAL A 80 -0.78 -5.05 7.17
CA VAL A 80 -0.03 -5.72 6.11
C VAL A 80 -0.94 -5.89 4.91
N SER A 81 -0.56 -5.34 3.76
CA SER A 81 -1.36 -5.45 2.54
C SER A 81 -0.56 -6.03 1.38
N PHE A 82 -1.26 -6.65 0.44
CA PHE A 82 -0.64 -7.27 -0.74
C PHE A 82 -1.65 -7.33 -1.90
N PRO A 83 -1.17 -7.31 -3.16
CA PRO A 83 -2.04 -7.32 -4.32
C PRO A 83 -2.56 -8.73 -4.63
N LEU A 84 -3.81 -8.80 -5.07
CA LEU A 84 -4.47 -10.05 -5.49
C LEU A 84 -4.34 -10.31 -6.99
N ALA A 85 -3.79 -9.36 -7.75
CA ALA A 85 -3.45 -9.48 -9.17
C ALA A 85 -2.25 -8.57 -9.49
N LYS A 86 -1.73 -8.58 -10.73
CA LYS A 86 -0.57 -7.76 -11.08
C LYS A 86 -0.90 -6.27 -11.00
N LEU A 87 -0.05 -5.53 -10.29
CA LEU A 87 -0.12 -4.07 -10.25
C LEU A 87 0.21 -3.48 -11.62
N SER A 88 -0.49 -2.43 -12.02
CA SER A 88 0.02 -1.57 -13.09
C SER A 88 1.27 -0.81 -12.62
N LYS A 89 2.05 -0.29 -13.56
CA LYS A 89 3.22 0.56 -13.26
C LYS A 89 2.86 1.69 -12.29
N LYS A 90 1.75 2.39 -12.51
CA LYS A 90 1.31 3.50 -11.65
C LYS A 90 0.94 3.06 -10.24
N GLU A 91 0.29 1.89 -10.10
CA GLU A 91 -0.07 1.36 -8.78
C GLU A 91 1.15 0.87 -8.01
N TYR A 92 2.16 0.37 -8.70
CA TYR A 92 3.44 0.05 -8.09
C TYR A 92 4.19 1.32 -7.68
N GLU A 93 4.31 2.29 -8.59
CA GLU A 93 4.96 3.58 -8.35
C GLU A 93 4.25 4.43 -7.29
N PHE A 94 2.96 4.21 -7.01
CA PHE A 94 2.25 4.89 -5.92
C PHE A 94 2.96 4.73 -4.57
N TYR A 95 3.49 3.54 -4.28
CA TYR A 95 4.22 3.29 -3.03
C TYR A 95 5.52 4.10 -2.98
N TYR A 96 6.28 4.11 -4.07
CA TYR A 96 7.54 4.83 -4.20
C TYR A 96 7.35 6.35 -4.26
N PHE A 97 6.25 6.82 -4.85
CA PHE A 97 5.85 8.22 -4.83
C PHE A 97 5.72 8.74 -3.39
N GLY A 98 5.15 7.92 -2.49
CA GLY A 98 5.05 8.22 -1.07
C GLY A 98 6.37 8.07 -0.28
N GLY A 99 7.44 7.60 -0.93
CA GLY A 99 8.65 7.06 -0.29
C GLY A 99 8.40 5.63 0.16
N ALA A 100 9.23 4.69 -0.29
CA ALA A 100 9.16 3.28 0.07
C ALA A 100 10.54 2.74 0.46
N LEU A 101 10.58 1.90 1.49
CA LEU A 101 11.82 1.34 2.02
C LEU A 101 11.62 -0.13 2.39
N ASP A 102 12.59 -0.96 2.03
CA ASP A 102 12.60 -2.38 2.37
C ASP A 102 13.08 -2.61 3.81
N TYR A 103 13.04 -3.87 4.24
CA TYR A 103 13.45 -4.24 5.59
C TYR A 103 14.91 -3.85 5.89
N ASP A 104 15.84 -4.12 4.97
CA ASP A 104 17.26 -3.84 5.18
C ASP A 104 17.54 -2.34 5.26
N GLY A 105 16.83 -1.53 4.46
CA GLY A 105 16.86 -0.09 4.56
C GLY A 105 16.38 0.42 5.91
N ILE A 106 15.30 -0.16 6.46
CA ILE A 106 14.79 0.21 7.78
C ILE A 106 15.78 -0.14 8.89
N VAL A 107 16.33 -1.37 8.88
CA VAL A 107 17.30 -1.83 9.90
C VAL A 107 18.58 -0.99 9.87
N SER A 108 19.02 -0.57 8.68
CA SER A 108 20.18 0.32 8.52
C SER A 108 19.89 1.80 8.79
N GLY A 109 18.68 2.14 9.26
CA GLY A 109 18.32 3.52 9.61
C GLY A 109 18.19 4.46 8.40
N LYS A 110 18.11 3.94 7.17
CA LYS A 110 17.98 4.75 5.97
C LYS A 110 16.64 5.47 5.95
N ARG A 111 16.61 6.59 5.23
CA ARG A 111 15.41 7.35 4.89
C ARG A 111 15.44 7.67 3.41
N VAL A 112 14.26 7.77 2.79
CA VAL A 112 14.12 8.05 1.36
C VAL A 112 13.22 9.26 1.13
N PRO A 113 13.42 10.00 0.03
CA PRO A 113 12.50 11.06 -0.34
C PRO A 113 11.13 10.48 -0.70
N GLY A 114 10.08 11.29 -0.52
CA GLY A 114 8.73 10.92 -0.91
C GLY A 114 7.73 12.04 -0.67
N VAL A 115 6.53 11.89 -1.22
CA VAL A 115 5.48 12.90 -1.17
C VAL A 115 4.38 12.50 -0.18
N ASN A 116 4.02 13.41 0.72
CA ASN A 116 2.95 13.17 1.67
C ASN A 116 1.54 13.41 1.06
N LYS A 117 0.49 13.13 1.85
CA LYS A 117 -0.92 13.25 1.40
C LYS A 117 -1.32 14.71 1.06
N LYS A 118 -0.55 15.71 1.50
CA LYS A 118 -0.76 17.14 1.26
C LYS A 118 0.05 17.69 0.06
N LEU A 119 0.60 16.81 -0.78
CA LEU A 119 1.44 17.19 -1.94
C LEU A 119 2.70 17.99 -1.55
N VAL A 120 3.29 17.64 -0.41
CA VAL A 120 4.59 18.14 0.03
C VAL A 120 5.63 17.05 -0.19
N LEU A 121 6.69 17.37 -0.94
CA LEU A 121 7.88 16.55 -1.05
C LEU A 121 8.69 16.69 0.25
N ILE A 122 8.98 15.55 0.86
CA ILE A 122 9.81 15.43 2.04
C ILE A 122 11.14 14.80 1.62
N GLU A 123 12.23 15.51 1.85
CA GLU A 123 13.59 15.06 1.60
C GLU A 123 14.34 14.90 2.93
N PRO A 124 14.73 13.67 3.31
CA PRO A 124 15.42 13.43 4.58
C PRO A 124 16.78 14.14 4.66
N LEU A 125 17.11 14.65 5.86
CA LEU A 125 18.40 15.21 6.24
C LEU A 125 18.91 14.46 7.50
N PRO A 126 20.20 14.57 7.86
CA PRO A 126 20.74 13.91 9.06
C PRO A 126 19.99 14.25 10.36
N ASP A 127 19.47 15.47 10.49
CA ASP A 127 18.83 16.03 11.67
C ASP A 127 17.38 16.50 11.43
N GLY A 128 16.73 16.02 10.36
CA GLY A 128 15.34 16.38 10.06
C GLY A 128 14.98 16.09 8.60
N HIS A 129 14.25 17.02 7.98
CA HIS A 129 13.90 16.94 6.57
C HIS A 129 13.69 18.32 5.96
N ARG A 130 13.85 18.41 4.65
CA ARG A 130 13.44 19.57 3.85
C ARG A 130 12.07 19.30 3.25
N GLU A 131 11.21 20.31 3.34
CA GLU A 131 9.88 20.30 2.72
C GLU A 131 9.87 21.19 1.49
N SER A 132 9.26 20.73 0.40
CA SER A 132 9.01 21.58 -0.74
C SER A 132 7.71 21.22 -1.48
N PRO A 133 7.06 22.19 -2.17
CA PRO A 133 5.80 21.93 -2.83
C PRO A 133 6.00 21.07 -4.08
N VAL A 134 5.02 20.19 -4.36
CA VAL A 134 5.02 19.35 -5.57
C VAL A 134 4.37 20.04 -6.77
N ILE A 135 3.33 20.83 -6.55
CA ILE A 135 2.56 21.49 -7.63
C ILE A 135 3.46 22.46 -8.38
N GLY A 136 3.51 22.33 -9.70
CA GLY A 136 4.39 23.11 -10.59
C GLY A 136 5.84 22.61 -10.67
N ARG A 137 6.18 21.54 -9.94
CA ARG A 137 7.52 20.91 -9.90
C ARG A 137 7.46 19.40 -10.16
N GLU A 138 6.41 18.93 -10.84
CA GLU A 138 6.09 17.50 -10.96
C GLU A 138 7.20 16.70 -11.62
N ALA A 139 7.83 17.26 -12.66
CA ALA A 139 8.94 16.61 -13.37
C ALA A 139 10.20 16.48 -12.50
N GLU A 140 10.46 17.45 -11.65
CA GLU A 140 11.58 17.43 -10.70
C GLU A 140 11.31 16.41 -9.59
N VAL A 141 10.12 16.47 -9.00
CA VAL A 141 9.68 15.52 -7.96
C VAL A 141 9.74 14.09 -8.48
N ALA A 142 9.29 13.83 -9.71
CA ALA A 142 9.36 12.51 -10.34
C ALA A 142 10.79 11.95 -10.37
N LYS A 143 11.78 12.78 -10.69
CA LYS A 143 13.20 12.41 -10.68
C LYS A 143 13.70 12.16 -9.26
N ILE A 144 13.36 13.03 -8.31
CA ILE A 144 13.80 12.92 -6.91
C ILE A 144 13.30 11.63 -6.26
N VAL A 145 12.01 11.31 -6.42
CA VAL A 145 11.40 10.11 -5.79
C VAL A 145 11.58 8.84 -6.62
N GLY A 146 12.04 8.96 -7.87
CA GLY A 146 12.32 7.83 -8.75
C GLY A 146 11.08 7.17 -9.36
N VAL A 147 10.08 7.95 -9.75
CA VAL A 147 8.85 7.46 -10.41
C VAL A 147 8.58 8.18 -11.72
N SER A 148 7.63 7.70 -12.52
CA SER A 148 7.24 8.39 -13.75
C SER A 148 6.52 9.72 -13.47
N ILE A 149 6.72 10.70 -14.34
CA ILE A 149 5.99 11.98 -14.29
C ILE A 149 4.47 11.76 -14.38
N ASP A 150 4.01 10.77 -15.14
CA ASP A 150 2.60 10.42 -15.25
C ASP A 150 2.00 9.99 -13.91
N THR A 151 2.78 9.25 -13.09
CA THR A 151 2.37 8.92 -11.73
C THR A 151 2.24 10.18 -10.89
N VAL A 152 3.22 11.09 -10.92
CA VAL A 152 3.16 12.35 -10.15
C VAL A 152 1.95 13.18 -10.55
N LEU A 153 1.73 13.40 -11.85
CA LEU A 153 0.59 14.16 -12.37
C LEU A 153 -0.75 13.54 -11.97
N GLU A 154 -0.87 12.22 -12.03
CA GLU A 154 -2.06 11.52 -11.56
C GLU A 154 -2.28 11.73 -10.06
N ARG A 155 -1.20 11.63 -9.25
CA ARG A 155 -1.29 11.81 -7.80
C ARG A 155 -1.69 13.23 -7.42
N VAL A 156 -1.11 14.25 -8.07
CA VAL A 156 -1.51 15.65 -7.91
C VAL A 156 -3.00 15.80 -8.23
N ARG A 157 -3.43 15.37 -9.41
CA ARG A 157 -4.84 15.45 -9.83
C ARG A 157 -5.80 14.78 -8.84
N VAL A 158 -5.47 13.56 -8.38
CA VAL A 158 -6.32 12.79 -7.46
C VAL A 158 -6.41 13.44 -6.08
N LEU A 159 -5.30 13.93 -5.54
CA LEU A 159 -5.27 14.55 -4.21
C LEU A 159 -5.94 15.93 -4.23
N THR A 160 -5.67 16.77 -5.22
CA THR A 160 -6.34 18.07 -5.37
C THR A 160 -7.85 17.91 -5.51
N ARG A 161 -8.33 16.98 -6.35
CA ARG A 161 -9.77 16.72 -6.46
C ARG A 161 -10.41 16.27 -5.15
N ARG A 162 -9.69 15.50 -4.32
CA ARG A 162 -10.20 15.02 -3.03
C ARG A 162 -10.35 16.15 -2.03
N ASP A 163 -9.44 17.11 -2.05
CA ASP A 163 -9.52 18.29 -1.19
C ASP A 163 -10.66 19.22 -1.62
N GLU A 164 -10.92 19.33 -2.93
CA GLU A 164 -12.01 20.16 -3.48
C GLU A 164 -13.41 19.52 -3.33
N HIS A 165 -13.54 18.24 -3.68
CA HIS A 165 -14.84 17.56 -3.85
C HIS A 165 -15.11 16.47 -2.80
N GLY A 166 -14.17 16.24 -1.88
CA GLY A 166 -14.25 15.18 -0.88
C GLY A 166 -13.81 13.80 -1.40
N ARG A 167 -13.85 12.80 -0.52
CA ARG A 167 -13.46 11.42 -0.83
C ARG A 167 -14.61 10.68 -1.50
N THR A 168 -14.35 10.03 -2.62
CA THR A 168 -15.24 9.00 -3.16
C THR A 168 -15.20 7.76 -2.27
N GLY A 169 -16.34 7.09 -2.11
CA GLY A 169 -16.38 5.76 -1.50
C GLY A 169 -15.48 4.75 -2.20
N VAL A 170 -15.16 3.66 -1.49
CA VAL A 170 -14.40 2.53 -2.03
C VAL A 170 -15.35 1.64 -2.84
N PHE A 171 -14.94 1.16 -4.00
CA PHE A 171 -15.78 0.33 -4.87
C PHE A 171 -16.13 -1.04 -4.24
N VAL A 172 -15.15 -1.72 -3.64
CA VAL A 172 -15.36 -2.94 -2.83
C VAL A 172 -14.56 -2.79 -1.54
N LYS A 173 -15.22 -2.87 -0.38
CA LYS A 173 -14.61 -3.13 0.93
C LYS A 173 -15.36 -4.31 1.53
N TYR A 174 -14.73 -5.47 1.57
CA TYR A 174 -15.31 -6.70 2.10
C TYR A 174 -14.49 -7.15 3.31
N GLU A 175 -15.11 -7.17 4.48
CA GLU A 175 -14.52 -7.73 5.69
C GLU A 175 -14.79 -9.23 5.75
N LEU A 176 -13.77 -10.00 6.10
CA LEU A 176 -13.81 -11.44 6.11
C LEU A 176 -14.29 -11.95 7.47
N GLU A 177 -15.01 -13.06 7.45
CA GLU A 177 -15.27 -13.82 8.67
C GLU A 177 -13.96 -14.38 9.25
N PRO A 178 -13.84 -14.56 10.58
CA PRO A 178 -12.59 -14.99 11.22
C PRO A 178 -12.01 -16.31 10.68
N TRP A 179 -12.86 -17.22 10.21
CA TRP A 179 -12.48 -18.53 9.66
C TRP A 179 -12.22 -18.52 8.16
N ASP A 180 -12.53 -17.43 7.46
CA ASP A 180 -12.37 -17.37 6.01
C ASP A 180 -10.90 -17.16 5.62
N SER A 181 -10.46 -17.92 4.60
CA SER A 181 -9.23 -17.60 3.89
C SER A 181 -9.46 -16.39 2.96
N ILE A 182 -8.39 -15.64 2.70
CA ILE A 182 -8.45 -14.53 1.74
C ILE A 182 -8.83 -15.05 0.35
N GLU A 183 -8.28 -16.19 -0.05
CA GLU A 183 -8.53 -16.82 -1.33
C GLU A 183 -10.01 -17.22 -1.51
N ASP A 184 -10.65 -17.77 -0.49
CA ASP A 184 -12.07 -18.15 -0.56
C ASP A 184 -13.00 -16.92 -0.57
N ALA A 185 -12.67 -15.89 0.20
CA ALA A 185 -13.37 -14.61 0.13
C ALA A 185 -13.27 -14.00 -1.28
N VAL A 186 -12.08 -13.98 -1.88
CA VAL A 186 -11.86 -13.47 -3.24
C VAL A 186 -12.68 -14.25 -4.27
N ARG A 187 -12.69 -15.59 -4.20
CA ARG A 187 -13.49 -16.43 -5.12
C ARG A 187 -14.98 -16.15 -5.00
N ARG A 188 -15.49 -15.98 -3.77
CA ARG A 188 -16.90 -15.63 -3.51
C ARG A 188 -17.25 -14.26 -4.07
N ILE A 189 -16.46 -13.23 -3.77
CA ILE A 189 -16.66 -11.87 -4.32
C ILE A 189 -16.62 -11.91 -5.85
N ALA A 190 -15.69 -12.66 -6.45
CA ALA A 190 -15.58 -12.78 -7.90
C ALA A 190 -16.78 -13.52 -8.54
N ARG A 191 -17.44 -14.44 -7.84
CA ARG A 191 -18.67 -15.07 -8.32
C ARG A 191 -19.82 -14.08 -8.37
N GLU A 192 -19.96 -13.26 -7.34
CA GLU A 192 -21.08 -12.32 -7.15
C GLU A 192 -20.89 -11.00 -7.90
N ASN A 193 -19.66 -10.53 -8.09
CA ASN A 193 -19.33 -9.26 -8.70
C ASN A 193 -18.51 -9.42 -10.00
N PRO A 194 -19.14 -9.35 -11.18
CA PRO A 194 -18.44 -9.49 -12.47
C PRO A 194 -17.37 -8.43 -12.73
N ILE A 195 -17.50 -7.23 -12.18
CA ILE A 195 -16.54 -6.14 -12.37
C ILE A 195 -15.25 -6.46 -11.59
N PHE A 196 -15.40 -6.88 -10.33
CA PHE A 196 -14.28 -7.35 -9.51
C PHE A 196 -13.55 -8.53 -10.17
N ARG A 197 -14.31 -9.54 -10.64
CA ARG A 197 -13.77 -10.68 -11.39
C ARG A 197 -13.00 -10.24 -12.64
N ARG A 198 -13.55 -9.31 -13.42
CA ARG A 198 -12.89 -8.79 -14.62
C ARG A 198 -11.57 -8.11 -14.29
N ALA A 199 -11.50 -7.35 -13.19
CA ALA A 199 -10.27 -6.70 -12.76
C ALA A 199 -9.18 -7.72 -12.39
N LEU A 200 -9.54 -8.81 -11.70
CA LEU A 200 -8.62 -9.91 -11.39
C LEU A 200 -8.10 -10.60 -12.65
N ILE A 201 -9.00 -10.97 -13.58
CA ILE A 201 -8.63 -11.64 -14.84
C ILE A 201 -7.72 -10.74 -15.69
N ALA A 202 -8.12 -9.48 -15.91
CA ALA A 202 -7.38 -8.54 -16.75
C ALA A 202 -5.95 -8.29 -16.26
N LYS A 203 -5.70 -8.49 -14.96
CA LYS A 203 -4.41 -8.30 -14.30
C LYS A 203 -3.73 -9.63 -13.92
N GLY A 204 -4.25 -10.77 -14.38
CA GLY A 204 -3.62 -12.09 -14.21
C GLY A 204 -3.51 -12.54 -12.75
N SER A 205 -4.62 -12.45 -12.00
CA SER A 205 -4.73 -13.07 -10.68
C SER A 205 -4.66 -14.60 -10.78
N PRO A 206 -3.98 -15.29 -9.84
CA PRO A 206 -4.00 -16.75 -9.79
C PRO A 206 -5.28 -17.33 -9.15
N LEU A 207 -6.21 -16.47 -8.69
CA LEU A 207 -7.39 -16.88 -7.92
C LEU A 207 -8.66 -17.05 -8.76
N VAL A 208 -8.62 -16.69 -10.05
CA VAL A 208 -9.74 -16.74 -11.01
C VAL A 208 -9.28 -17.13 -12.40
#